data_AF-A0A7K6SCT4-F1
#
_entry.id   AF-A0A7K6SCT4-F1
#
_cell.length_a   1.000
_cell.length_b   1.000
_cell.length_c   1.000
_cell.angle_alpha   90.00
_cell.angle_beta   90.00
_cell.angle_gamma   90.00
#
_symmetry.space_group_name_H-M   'P 1'
#
loop_
_entity.id
_entity.type
_entity.pdbx_description
1 polymer ?
#
loop_
_entity_poly.entity_id
_entity_poly.type
_entity_poly.pdbx_seq_one_letter_code
_entity_poly.pdbx_strand_id
1 'polypeptide(L)'
;GFVRVDRDYVAQVAELARAGGCKHFVLQSSRGANQHSRFLYLRVKGEVEDLVQAVGFDRCTILRPAVLLCKRQESRPMEWMAQQFLGVVAQVFPTAYSVPVEMVARAMVASVLQPGEEKVEVLENEVIHELGKA
;
A
#
# COMPACT_ATOMS: atom_id res chain seq x y z
N GLY A 1 8.46 16.61 -6.09
CA GLY A 1 7.27 16.83 -5.25
C GLY A 1 6.54 15.52 -5.02
N PHE A 2 5.61 15.46 -4.07
CA PHE A 2 4.92 14.23 -3.63
C PHE A 2 4.30 13.43 -4.79
N VAL A 3 3.48 14.06 -5.64
CA VAL A 3 2.84 13.40 -6.81
C VAL A 3 3.86 12.74 -7.74
N ARG A 4 4.96 13.44 -8.04
CA ARG A 4 6.01 12.92 -8.92
C ARG A 4 6.67 11.66 -8.36
N VAL A 5 6.81 11.58 -7.04
CA VAL A 5 7.44 10.43 -6.37
C VAL A 5 6.44 9.29 -6.21
N ASP A 6 5.27 9.54 -5.64
CA ASP A 6 4.31 8.50 -5.27
C ASP A 6 3.40 8.03 -6.42
N ARG A 7 3.36 8.75 -7.55
CA ARG A 7 2.63 8.36 -8.76
C ARG A 7 3.54 8.18 -9.96
N ASP A 8 4.19 9.27 -10.40
CA ASP A 8 4.84 9.27 -11.72
C ASP A 8 6.06 8.33 -11.76
N TYR A 9 6.88 8.32 -10.71
CA TYR A 9 8.03 7.41 -10.64
C TYR A 9 7.61 5.95 -10.43
N VAL A 10 6.58 5.70 -9.63
CA VAL A 10 6.07 4.35 -9.41
C VAL A 10 5.48 3.77 -10.69
N ALA A 11 4.69 4.55 -11.43
CA ALA A 11 4.14 4.14 -12.72
C ALA A 11 5.25 3.83 -13.73
N GLN A 12 6.27 4.70 -13.83
CA GLN A 12 7.43 4.46 -14.70
C GLN A 12 8.20 3.19 -14.30
N VAL A 13 8.39 2.94 -13.00
CA VAL A 13 9.04 1.71 -12.52
C VAL A 13 8.22 0.49 -12.91
N ALA A 14 6.90 0.55 -12.83
CA ALA A 14 6.04 -0.55 -13.26
C ALA A 14 6.16 -0.82 -14.77
N GLU A 15 6.11 0.22 -15.61
CA GLU A 15 6.31 0.08 -17.07
C GLU A 15 7.67 -0.53 -17.40
N LEU A 16 8.75 -0.03 -16.80
CA LEU A 16 10.10 -0.53 -16.99
C LEU A 16 10.25 -1.97 -16.50
N ALA A 17 9.66 -2.30 -15.36
CA ALA A 17 9.68 -3.66 -14.82
C ALA A 17 8.99 -4.63 -15.79
N ARG A 18 7.83 -4.26 -16.33
CA ARG A 18 7.11 -5.08 -17.32
C ARG A 18 7.92 -5.27 -18.59
N ALA A 19 8.50 -4.18 -19.12
CA ALA A 19 9.38 -4.24 -20.29
C ALA A 19 10.62 -5.13 -20.03
N GLY A 20 11.12 -5.16 -18.80
CA GLY A 20 12.19 -6.04 -18.34
C GLY A 20 11.78 -7.50 -18.09
N GLY A 21 10.54 -7.88 -18.39
CA GLY A 21 10.05 -9.26 -18.22
C GLY A 21 9.54 -9.60 -16.82
N CYS A 22 9.32 -8.61 -15.96
CA CYS A 22 8.65 -8.83 -14.68
C CYS A 22 7.23 -9.37 -14.91
N LYS A 23 6.92 -10.48 -14.23
CA LYS A 23 5.62 -11.15 -14.31
C LYS A 23 4.68 -10.76 -13.18
N HIS A 24 5.23 -10.61 -11.97
CA HIS A 24 4.48 -10.28 -10.77
C HIS A 24 4.98 -8.97 -10.16
N PHE A 25 4.14 -7.94 -10.18
CA PHE A 25 4.43 -6.66 -9.54
C PHE A 25 3.69 -6.54 -8.21
N VAL A 26 4.39 -6.09 -7.16
CA VAL A 26 3.80 -5.89 -5.84
C VAL A 26 3.88 -4.41 -5.49
N LEU A 27 2.73 -3.78 -5.30
CA LEU A 27 2.61 -2.36 -4.98
C LEU A 27 2.21 -2.17 -3.52
N GLN A 28 3.00 -1.38 -2.79
CA GLN A 28 2.62 -0.89 -1.46
C GLN A 28 1.82 0.41 -1.62
N SER A 29 0.53 0.37 -1.28
CA SER A 29 -0.41 1.49 -1.35
C SER A 29 -0.88 1.89 0.05
N SER A 30 -2.15 2.20 0.25
CA SER A 30 -2.69 2.63 1.53
C SER A 30 -4.16 2.27 1.64
N ARG A 31 -4.60 1.97 2.86
CA ARG A 31 -6.03 1.88 3.19
C ARG A 31 -6.73 3.17 2.75
N GLY A 32 -7.84 3.01 2.03
CA GLY A 32 -8.65 4.12 1.52
C GLY A 32 -8.09 4.82 0.27
N ALA A 33 -7.09 4.25 -0.41
CA ALA A 33 -6.65 4.71 -1.72
C ALA A 33 -7.84 4.77 -2.69
N ASN A 34 -8.04 5.94 -3.30
CA ASN A 34 -9.17 6.21 -4.18
C ASN A 34 -8.85 7.42 -5.07
N GLN A 35 -8.78 7.22 -6.39
CA GLN A 35 -8.48 8.28 -7.37
C GLN A 35 -9.48 9.45 -7.37
N HIS A 36 -10.68 9.27 -6.82
CA HIS A 36 -11.69 10.33 -6.70
C HIS A 36 -11.67 11.04 -5.33
N SER A 37 -10.71 10.72 -4.46
CA SER A 37 -10.61 11.34 -3.14
C SER A 37 -10.28 12.84 -3.22
N ARG A 38 -10.86 13.62 -2.31
CA ARG A 38 -10.51 15.03 -2.11
C ARG A 38 -9.18 15.19 -1.35
N PHE A 39 -8.70 14.13 -0.69
CA PHE A 39 -7.43 14.12 0.01
C PHE A 39 -6.30 13.73 -0.96
N LEU A 40 -5.33 14.64 -1.14
CA LEU A 40 -4.24 14.48 -2.11
C LEU A 40 -3.50 13.14 -1.97
N TYR A 41 -3.21 12.71 -0.74
CA TYR A 41 -2.51 11.45 -0.47
C TYR A 41 -3.29 10.23 -0.98
N LEU A 42 -4.56 10.09 -0.58
CA LEU A 42 -5.41 8.96 -0.97
C LEU A 42 -5.72 8.98 -2.47
N ARG A 43 -5.86 10.18 -3.04
CA ARG A 43 -6.02 10.37 -4.48
C ARG A 43 -4.81 9.86 -5.24
N VAL A 44 -3.61 10.31 -4.87
CA VAL A 44 -2.35 9.88 -5.51
C VAL A 44 -2.14 8.37 -5.38
N LYS A 45 -2.44 7.80 -4.21
CA LYS A 45 -2.37 6.34 -4.01
C LYS A 45 -3.39 5.58 -4.85
N GLY A 46 -4.60 6.10 -5.05
CA GLY A 46 -5.56 5.49 -5.97
C GLY A 46 -5.16 5.63 -7.44
N GLU A 47 -4.72 6.82 -7.85
CA GLU A 47 -4.26 7.08 -9.23
C GLU A 47 -3.12 6.14 -9.62
N VAL A 48 -2.15 5.91 -8.73
CA VAL A 48 -1.03 5.00 -9.02
C VAL A 48 -1.44 3.53 -9.06
N GLU A 49 -2.43 3.12 -8.25
CA GLU A 49 -2.99 1.76 -8.35
C GLU A 49 -3.62 1.52 -9.72
N ASP A 50 -4.39 2.48 -10.24
CA ASP A 50 -5.01 2.37 -11.56
C ASP A 50 -3.97 2.31 -12.68
N LEU A 51 -2.93 3.16 -12.59
CA LEU A 51 -1.82 3.16 -13.56
C LEU A 51 -1.06 1.83 -13.55
N VAL A 52 -0.72 1.30 -12.37
CA VAL A 52 0.02 0.03 -12.24
C VAL A 52 -0.81 -1.15 -12.74
N GLN A 53 -2.13 -1.17 -12.48
CA GLN A 53 -3.02 -2.20 -13.02
C GLN A 53 -3.07 -2.16 -14.55
N ALA A 54 -3.10 -0.96 -15.14
CA ALA A 54 -3.14 -0.78 -16.59
C ALA A 54 -1.88 -1.29 -17.31
N VAL A 55 -0.73 -1.39 -16.63
CA VAL A 55 0.51 -1.97 -17.19
C VAL A 55 0.32 -3.44 -17.62
N GLY A 56 -0.61 -4.17 -16.99
CA GLY A 56 -1.02 -5.49 -17.45
C GLY A 56 -0.01 -6.61 -17.19
N PHE A 57 0.60 -6.62 -16.00
CA PHE A 57 1.39 -7.75 -15.49
C PHE A 57 0.61 -9.07 -15.49
N ASP A 58 1.32 -10.19 -15.49
CA ASP A 58 0.69 -11.51 -15.38
C ASP A 58 0.02 -11.67 -14.01
N ARG A 59 0.62 -11.04 -13.00
CA ARG A 59 0.04 -10.85 -11.67
C ARG A 59 0.40 -9.47 -11.11
N CYS A 60 -0.54 -8.82 -10.44
CA CYS A 60 -0.32 -7.59 -9.70
C CYS A 60 -0.94 -7.71 -8.31
N THR A 61 -0.15 -7.55 -7.24
CA THR A 61 -0.67 -7.54 -5.88
C THR A 61 -0.53 -6.14 -5.28
N ILE A 62 -1.62 -5.56 -4.82
CA ILE A 62 -1.68 -4.22 -4.23
C ILE A 62 -1.98 -4.38 -2.74
N LEU A 63 -1.08 -3.91 -1.88
CA LEU A 63 -1.29 -3.93 -0.43
C LEU A 63 -1.79 -2.57 0.04
N ARG A 64 -2.91 -2.55 0.76
CA ARG A 64 -3.51 -1.36 1.37
C ARG A 64 -3.45 -1.43 2.90
N PRO A 65 -2.25 -1.30 3.50
CA PRO A 65 -2.13 -1.28 4.95
C PRO A 65 -2.75 -0.01 5.54
N ALA A 66 -3.18 -0.11 6.79
CA ALA A 66 -3.50 1.05 7.62
C ALA A 66 -2.20 1.73 8.13
N VAL A 67 -2.24 2.44 9.26
CA VAL A 67 -1.07 3.16 9.76
C VAL A 67 0.06 2.19 10.12
N LEU A 68 1.22 2.36 9.48
CA LEU A 68 2.40 1.53 9.73
C LEU A 68 3.00 1.81 11.11
N LEU A 69 3.04 0.80 11.98
CA LEU A 69 3.71 0.85 13.26
C LEU A 69 5.17 0.43 13.09
N CYS A 70 6.10 1.31 13.46
CA CYS A 70 7.53 1.06 13.42
C CYS A 70 8.22 1.79 14.58
N LYS A 71 9.23 1.16 15.20
CA LYS A 71 10.16 1.88 16.09
C LYS A 71 11.07 2.75 15.23
N ARG A 72 10.64 3.98 14.92
CA ARG A 72 11.42 4.92 14.12
C ARG A 72 12.48 5.63 14.98
N GLN A 73 13.68 5.84 14.43
CA GLN A 73 14.68 6.76 15.01
C GLN A 73 14.42 8.22 14.61
N GLU A 74 13.76 8.46 13.47
CA GLU A 74 13.35 9.80 13.03
C GLU A 74 11.94 10.12 13.53
N SER A 75 11.80 11.22 14.29
CA SER A 75 10.50 11.80 14.61
C SER A 75 10.00 12.63 13.43
N ARG A 76 8.81 12.31 12.90
CA ARG A 76 8.17 13.13 11.87
C ARG A 76 7.16 14.05 12.56
N PRO A 77 7.33 15.38 12.56
CA PRO A 77 6.34 16.32 13.11
C PRO A 77 4.96 16.23 12.41
N MET A 78 4.92 15.76 11.15
CA MET A 78 3.68 15.44 10.45
C MET A 78 2.93 14.22 11.03
N GLU A 79 3.62 13.36 11.78
CA GLU A 79 3.02 12.26 12.55
C GLU A 79 2.19 12.80 13.73
N TRP A 80 2.58 13.96 14.29
CA TRP A 80 1.81 14.69 15.31
C TRP A 80 0.56 15.39 14.72
N MET A 81 0.65 15.99 13.52
CA MET A 81 -0.54 16.52 12.82
C MET A 81 -1.50 15.42 12.34
N ALA A 82 -0.97 14.27 11.90
CA ALA A 82 -1.78 13.10 11.58
C ALA A 82 -2.43 12.48 12.83
N GLN A 83 -1.71 12.44 13.97
CA GLN A 83 -2.26 12.05 15.27
C GLN A 83 -3.38 12.97 15.76
N GLN A 84 -3.33 14.28 15.50
CA GLN A 84 -4.41 15.21 15.87
C GLN A 84 -5.70 15.02 15.04
N PHE A 85 -5.59 14.63 13.76
CA PHE A 85 -6.77 14.35 12.92
C PHE A 85 -7.31 12.91 13.04
N LEU A 86 -6.47 11.93 13.39
CA LEU A 86 -6.85 10.52 13.55
C LEU A 86 -7.10 10.09 15.01
N GLY A 87 -6.72 10.92 15.99
CA GLY A 87 -6.76 10.57 17.42
C GLY A 87 -8.15 10.24 17.97
N VAL A 88 -9.21 10.90 17.46
CA VAL A 88 -10.61 10.63 17.86
C VAL A 88 -11.12 9.30 17.32
N VAL A 89 -10.57 8.83 16.20
CA VAL A 89 -11.02 7.61 15.50
C VAL A 89 -10.22 6.37 15.95
N ALA A 90 -8.93 6.56 16.25
CA ALA A 90 -8.02 5.49 16.68
C ALA A 90 -8.35 4.91 18.07
N GLN A 91 -9.07 5.66 18.92
CA GLN A 91 -9.42 5.21 20.28
C GLN A 91 -10.47 4.07 20.31
N VAL A 92 -11.12 3.77 19.17
CA VAL A 92 -12.24 2.83 19.12
C VAL A 92 -11.89 1.49 18.43
N PHE A 93 -10.89 1.42 17.52
CA PHE A 93 -10.54 0.17 16.81
C PHE A 93 -9.03 0.00 16.50
N PRO A 94 -8.18 -0.44 17.45
CA PRO A 94 -6.71 -0.41 17.32
C PRO A 94 -6.14 -1.28 16.17
N THR A 95 -6.78 -2.40 15.83
CA THR A 95 -6.36 -3.28 14.71
C THR A 95 -6.89 -2.84 13.35
N ALA A 96 -7.97 -2.05 13.31
CA ALA A 96 -8.47 -1.48 12.06
C ALA A 96 -7.55 -0.34 11.56
N TYR A 97 -6.91 0.38 12.47
CA TYR A 97 -6.18 1.60 12.12
C TYR A 97 -4.68 1.43 12.00
N SER A 98 -4.12 0.26 12.33
CA SER A 98 -2.67 0.09 12.31
C SER A 98 -2.19 -1.31 11.95
N VAL A 99 -0.95 -1.41 11.47
CA VAL A 99 -0.28 -2.68 11.15
C VAL A 99 1.23 -2.55 11.36
N PRO A 100 1.89 -3.51 12.03
CA PRO A 100 3.36 -3.52 12.13
C PRO A 100 4.01 -3.63 10.75
N VAL A 101 5.11 -2.90 10.52
CA VAL A 101 5.84 -2.96 9.23
C VAL A 101 6.33 -4.39 8.95
N GLU A 102 6.73 -5.12 9.98
CA GLU A 102 7.16 -6.52 9.88
C GLU A 102 6.03 -7.41 9.33
N MET A 103 4.79 -7.11 9.72
CA MET A 103 3.61 -7.87 9.28
C MET A 103 3.29 -7.57 7.82
N VAL A 104 3.40 -6.31 7.38
CA VAL A 104 3.28 -5.94 5.96
C VAL A 104 4.34 -6.64 5.13
N ALA A 105 5.59 -6.64 5.57
CA ALA A 105 6.69 -7.30 4.86
C ALA A 105 6.45 -8.81 4.72
N ARG A 106 6.00 -9.48 5.79
CA ARG A 106 5.63 -10.90 5.75
C ARG A 106 4.48 -11.15 4.78
N ALA A 107 3.43 -10.32 4.81
CA ALA A 107 2.31 -10.43 3.90
C ALA A 107 2.73 -10.24 2.43
N MET A 108 3.65 -9.30 2.13
CA MET A 108 4.22 -9.13 0.79
C MET A 108 4.91 -10.41 0.32
N VAL A 109 5.76 -11.01 1.15
CA VAL A 109 6.45 -12.26 0.82
C VAL A 109 5.45 -13.41 0.64
N ALA A 110 4.51 -13.57 1.58
CA ALA A 110 3.49 -14.60 1.52
C ALA A 110 2.64 -14.48 0.24
N SER A 111 2.26 -13.25 -0.15
CA SER A 111 1.49 -13.02 -1.38
C SER A 111 2.22 -13.47 -2.64
N VAL A 112 3.55 -13.37 -2.68
CA VAL A 112 4.36 -13.83 -3.83
C VAL A 112 4.49 -15.36 -3.84
N LEU A 113 4.64 -15.98 -2.67
CA LEU A 113 4.83 -17.43 -2.55
C LEU A 113 3.53 -18.23 -2.73
N GLN A 114 2.39 -17.63 -2.43
CA GLN A 114 1.09 -18.26 -2.63
C GLN A 114 0.62 -17.99 -4.08
N PRO A 115 0.23 -19.04 -4.83
CA PRO A 115 -0.33 -18.86 -6.16
C PRO A 115 -1.66 -18.12 -6.07
N GLY A 116 -1.72 -16.92 -6.64
CA GLY A 116 -2.97 -16.19 -6.81
C GLY A 116 -3.69 -16.66 -8.08
N GLU A 117 -5.01 -16.81 -8.00
CA GLU A 117 -5.83 -17.13 -9.18
C GLU A 117 -6.15 -15.89 -10.03
N GLU A 118 -6.13 -14.71 -9.40
CA GLU A 118 -6.47 -13.44 -10.04
C GLU A 118 -5.25 -12.73 -10.62
N LYS A 119 -5.46 -12.07 -11.76
CA LYS A 119 -4.45 -11.22 -12.41
C LYS A 119 -4.13 -9.98 -11.57
N VAL A 120 -5.10 -9.44 -10.85
CA VAL A 120 -4.93 -8.30 -9.94
C VAL A 120 -5.58 -8.66 -8.61
N GLU A 121 -4.82 -8.56 -7.54
CA GLU A 121 -5.25 -8.88 -6.19
C GLU A 121 -5.02 -7.67 -5.28
N VAL A 122 -6.05 -7.22 -4.58
CA VAL A 122 -5.96 -6.10 -3.62
C VAL A 122 -6.10 -6.63 -2.20
N LEU A 123 -5.03 -6.54 -1.42
CA LEU A 123 -4.97 -7.00 -0.04
C LEU A 123 -5.23 -5.83 0.90
N GLU A 124 -6.42 -5.79 1.49
CA GLU A 124 -6.78 -4.83 2.53
C GLU A 124 -6.11 -5.17 3.87
N ASN A 125 -6.09 -4.21 4.78
CA ASN A 125 -5.35 -4.31 6.05
C ASN A 125 -5.65 -5.59 6.85
N GLU A 126 -6.90 -6.08 6.87
CA GLU A 126 -7.27 -7.30 7.60
C GLU A 126 -6.56 -8.53 7.02
N VAL A 127 -6.56 -8.69 5.70
CA VAL A 127 -5.88 -9.79 5.01
C VAL A 127 -4.36 -9.70 5.19
N ILE A 128 -3.80 -8.49 5.19
CA ILE A 128 -2.38 -8.27 5.50
C ILE A 128 -2.04 -8.78 6.91
N HIS A 129 -2.91 -8.56 7.89
CA HIS A 129 -2.73 -9.07 9.25
C HIS A 129 -2.80 -10.59 9.33
N GLU A 130 -3.68 -11.21 8.56
CA GLU A 130 -3.79 -12.67 8.49
C GLU A 130 -2.55 -13.30 7.84
N LEU A 131 -2.17 -12.81 6.66
CA LEU A 131 -1.00 -13.31 5.93
C LEU A 131 0.31 -13.06 6.66
N GLY A 132 0.43 -11.95 7.40
CA GLY A 132 1.65 -11.63 8.13
C GLY A 132 1.83 -12.40 9.46
N LYS A 133 0.82 -13.14 9.91
CA LYS A 133 0.91 -14.04 11.08
C LYS A 133 1.41 -15.45 10.72
N ALA A 134 1.19 -15.87 9.47
CA ALA A 134 1.70 -17.13 8.93
C ALA A 134 3.24 -17.12 8.86
#